data_AF-A0ABD0NYP9-F1
#
_entry.id   AF-A0ABD0NYP9-F1
#
_cell.length_a   1.000
_cell.length_b   1.000
_cell.length_c   1.000
_cell.angle_alpha   90.00
_cell.angle_beta   90.00
_cell.angle_gamma   90.00
#
_symmetry.space_group_name_H-M   'P 1'
#
loop_
_entity.id
_entity.type
_entity.pdbx_description
1 polymer ?
#
loop_
_entity_poly.entity_id
_entity_poly.type
_entity_poly.pdbx_seq_one_letter_code
_entity_poly.pdbx_strand_id
1 'polypeptide(L)' 'EDPYVMRKANYQDFQGNDQYEGFCVDMLRELADILKFSFRIKLVDDGLYGAPEPNGSWTGMVGELINR' A
#
# COMPACT_ATOMS: atom_id res chain seq x y z
N GLU A 1 11.48 -1.18 0.38
CA GLU A 1 10.33 -0.38 0.85
C GLU A 1 10.76 1.01 1.25
N ASP A 2 11.83 1.20 2.04
CA ASP A 2 12.56 2.46 2.11
C ASP A 2 13.24 2.77 0.74
N PRO A 3 13.18 4.01 0.19
CA PRO A 3 12.49 5.22 0.70
C PRO A 3 11.08 5.43 0.11
N TYR A 4 10.49 4.38 -0.45
CA TYR A 4 9.22 4.44 -1.20
C TYR A 4 7.99 4.51 -0.29
N VAL A 5 7.86 3.60 0.66
CA VAL A 5 6.77 3.56 1.67
C VAL A 5 7.36 3.05 2.97
N MET A 6 7.24 3.85 4.02
CA MET A 6 7.77 3.60 5.34
C MET A 6 6.72 3.96 6.37
N ARG A 7 6.74 3.26 7.51
CA ARG A 7 5.93 3.63 8.66
C ARG A 7 6.72 4.66 9.48
N LYS A 8 6.09 5.79 9.81
CA LYS A 8 6.74 6.85 10.61
C LYS A 8 7.24 6.28 11.94
N ALA A 9 8.35 6.80 12.46
CA ALA A 9 8.89 6.33 13.75
C ALA A 9 7.87 6.41 14.89
N ASN A 10 7.05 7.46 14.92
CA ASN A 10 5.98 7.69 15.89
C ASN A 10 4.57 7.45 15.30
N TYR A 11 4.42 6.48 14.40
CA TYR A 11 3.15 6.19 13.72
C TYR A 11 1.94 5.95 14.64
N GLN A 12 2.17 5.59 15.90
CA GLN A 12 1.13 5.36 16.91
C GLN A 12 0.38 6.66 17.25
N ASP A 13 1.03 7.81 17.04
CA ASP A 13 0.43 9.13 17.23
C ASP A 13 -0.47 9.56 16.06
N PHE A 14 -0.48 8.79 14.96
CA PHE A 14 -1.21 9.10 13.74
C PHE A 14 -2.28 8.05 13.43
N GLN A 15 -3.25 8.41 12.59
CA GLN A 15 -4.31 7.53 12.14
C GLN A 15 -4.34 7.42 10.61
N GLY A 16 -4.78 6.25 10.11
CA GLY A 16 -4.97 6.02 8.67
C GLY A 16 -3.69 6.25 7.87
N ASN A 17 -3.79 7.02 6.79
CA ASN A 17 -2.69 7.24 5.84
C ASN A 17 -1.54 8.06 6.46
N ASP A 18 -1.81 8.84 7.51
CA ASP A 18 -0.80 9.71 8.12
C ASP A 18 0.26 8.94 8.92
N GLN A 19 0.04 7.65 9.13
CA GLN A 19 1.00 6.71 9.72
C GLN A 19 2.18 6.41 8.78
N TYR A 20 2.07 6.74 7.49
CA TYR A 20 3.03 6.38 6.45
C TYR A 20 3.68 7.61 5.79
N GLU A 21 4.92 7.43 5.36
CA GLU A 21 5.74 8.43 4.67
C GLU A 21 6.61 7.76 3.59
N GLY A 22 7.20 8.57 2.71
CA GLY A 22 8.07 8.10 1.62
C GLY A 22 7.59 8.56 0.26
N PHE A 23 8.46 8.36 -0.73
CA PHE A 23 8.29 8.89 -2.09
C PHE A 23 6.95 8.50 -2.73
N CYS A 24 6.53 7.24 -2.62
CA CYS A 24 5.28 6.77 -3.22
C CYS A 24 4.05 7.30 -2.46
N VAL A 25 4.17 7.57 -1.17
CA VAL A 25 3.08 8.16 -0.38
C VAL A 25 2.83 9.59 -0.83
N ASP A 26 3.89 10.38 -1.01
CA ASP A 26 3.79 11.76 -1.48
C ASP A 26 3.27 11.81 -2.92
N MET A 27 3.81 10.98 -3.81
CA MET A 27 3.31 10.83 -5.17
C MET A 27 1.81 10.48 -5.19
N LEU A 28 1.35 9.55 -4.35
CA LEU A 28 -0.05 9.16 -4.29
C LEU A 28 -0.95 10.29 -3.76
N ARG A 29 -0.48 11.11 -2.81
CA ARG A 29 -1.18 12.31 -2.35
C ARG A 29 -1.34 13.34 -3.48
N GLU A 30 -0.29 13.59 -4.25
CA GLU A 30 -0.34 14.50 -5.41
C GLU A 30 -1.32 13.99 -6.47
N LEU A 31 -1.27 12.69 -6.79
CA LEU A 31 -2.22 12.07 -7.73
C LEU A 31 -3.66 12.15 -7.22
N ALA A 32 -3.88 11.92 -5.93
CA ALA A 32 -5.21 12.02 -5.30
C ALA A 32 -5.76 13.45 -5.38
N ASP A 33 -4.92 14.46 -5.18
CA ASP A 33 -5.35 15.86 -5.34
C ASP A 33 -5.63 16.22 -6.80
N ILE A 34 -4.79 15.80 -7.76
CA ILE A 34 -5.00 16.09 -9.18
C ILE A 34 -6.27 15.41 -9.71
N LEU A 35 -6.44 14.11 -9.39
CA LEU A 35 -7.49 13.26 -9.95
C LEU A 35 -8.76 13.20 -9.07
N LYS A 36 -8.74 13.86 -7.90
CA LYS A 36 -9.87 14.00 -6.98
C LYS A 36 -10.44 12.65 -6.50
N PHE A 37 -9.57 11.74 -6.07
CA PHE A 37 -9.97 10.50 -5.40
C PHE A 37 -9.47 10.45 -3.94
N SER A 38 -10.12 9.63 -3.12
CA SER A 38 -9.65 9.27 -1.79
C SER A 38 -9.03 7.88 -1.81
N PHE A 39 -8.07 7.64 -0.92
CA PHE A 39 -7.40 6.35 -0.82
C PHE A 39 -7.16 5.97 0.63
N ARG A 40 -6.91 4.68 0.87
CA ARG A 40 -6.43 4.16 2.13
C ARG A 40 -5.22 3.28 1.87
N ILE A 41 -4.15 3.49 2.62
CA ILE A 41 -2.99 2.61 2.61
C ILE A 41 -3.31 1.39 3.48
N LYS A 42 -3.26 0.21 2.86
CA LYS A 42 -3.32 -1.11 3.52
C LYS A 42 -2.01 -1.82 3.19
N LEU A 43 -1.34 -2.37 4.20
CA LEU A 43 -0.22 -3.28 3.97
C LEU A 43 -0.79 -4.61 3.50
N VAL A 44 -0.13 -5.23 2.52
CA VAL A 44 -0.47 -6.57 2.07
C VAL A 44 -0.29 -7.55 3.23
N ASP A 45 -1.25 -8.46 3.40
CA ASP A 45 -1.35 -9.26 4.64
C ASP A 45 -0.19 -10.25 4.79
N ASP A 46 0.35 -10.77 3.68
CA ASP A 46 1.44 -11.75 3.66
C ASP A 46 2.84 -11.13 3.41
N GLY A 47 2.93 -9.83 3.15
CA GLY A 47 4.19 -9.13 2.84
C GLY A 47 4.78 -9.44 1.46
N LEU A 48 4.04 -10.09 0.54
CA LEU A 48 4.56 -10.53 -0.75
C LEU A 48 4.07 -9.65 -1.91
N TYR A 49 4.89 -9.58 -2.97
CA TYR A 49 4.45 -8.98 -4.24
C TYR A 49 3.35 -9.82 -4.90
N GLY A 50 3.56 -11.13 -4.96
CA GLY A 50 2.61 -12.10 -5.48
C GLY A 50 3.25 -13.08 -6.46
N ALA A 51 2.85 -14.34 -6.33
CA ALA A 51 3.29 -15.46 -7.17
C ALA A 51 2.10 -16.38 -7.47
N PRO A 52 2.08 -17.05 -8.64
CA PRO A 52 1.03 -17.98 -8.99
C PRO A 52 1.13 -19.24 -8.12
N GLU A 53 -0.01 -19.76 -7.72
CA GLU A 53 -0.14 -21.01 -6.98
C GLU A 53 -0.66 -22.14 -7.89
N PRO A 54 -0.39 -23.42 -7.56
CA PRO A 54 -0.82 -24.57 -8.37
C PRO A 54 -2.33 -24.70 -8.55
N ASN A 55 -3.11 -24.17 -7.62
CA ASN A 55 -4.57 -24.11 -7.65
C ASN A 55 -5.11 -22.97 -8.55
N GLY A 56 -4.23 -22.17 -9.18
CA GLY A 56 -4.58 -21.05 -10.03
C GLY A 56 -4.79 -19.71 -9.31
N SER A 57 -4.72 -19.65 -7.97
CA SER A 57 -4.72 -18.38 -7.25
C SER A 57 -3.35 -17.69 -7.29
N TRP A 58 -3.31 -16.46 -6.80
CA TRP A 58 -2.10 -15.68 -6.62
C TRP A 58 -1.98 -15.23 -5.17
N THR A 59 -0.75 -15.21 -4.66
CA THR A 59 -0.41 -14.62 -3.36
C THR A 59 -0.17 -13.12 -3.46
N GLY A 60 0.10 -12.46 -2.34
CA GLY A 60 0.60 -11.09 -2.30
C GLY A 60 -0.33 -10.04 -2.87
N MET A 61 0.25 -8.89 -3.20
CA MET A 61 -0.46 -7.76 -3.81
C MET A 61 -1.17 -8.15 -5.11
N VAL A 62 -0.58 -9.04 -5.92
CA VAL A 62 -1.25 -9.55 -7.14
C VAL A 62 -2.54 -10.30 -6.79
N GLY A 63 -2.48 -11.20 -5.79
CA GLY A 63 -3.65 -11.92 -5.29
C GLY A 63 -4.76 -11.00 -4.79
N GLU A 64 -4.40 -9.99 -3.99
CA GLU A 64 -5.36 -8.99 -3.48
C GLU A 64 -6.03 -8.18 -4.60
N LEU A 65 -5.36 -7.95 -5.74
CA LEU A 65 -5.94 -7.24 -6.87
C LEU A 65 -6.87 -8.11 -7.72
N ILE A 66 -6.59 -9.42 -7.84
CA ILE A 66 -7.41 -10.36 -8.62
C ILE A 66 -8.71 -10.71 -7.90
N ASN A 67 -8.63 -10.95 -6.58
CA ASN A 67 -9.77 -11.42 -5.78
C ASN A 67 -10.68 -10.28 -5.27
N ARG A 68 -10.75 -9.16 -5.98
CA ARG A 68 -11.50 -7.96 -5.59
C ARG A 68 -13.02 -8.17 -5.50
#